data_AF-A0A822J9W9-F1
#
_entry.id   AF-A0A822J9W9-F1
#
_cell.length_a   1.000
_cell.length_b   1.000
_cell.length_c   1.000
_cell.angle_alpha   90.00
_cell.angle_beta   90.00
_cell.angle_gamma   90.00
#
_symmetry.space_group_name_H-M   'P 1'
#
loop_
_entity.id
_entity.type
_entity.pdbx_description
1 polymer ?
#
loop_
_entity_poly.entity_id
_entity_poly.type
_entity_poly.pdbx_seq_one_letter_code
_entity_poly.pdbx_strand_id
1 'polypeptide(L)'
;MIRNIRKIGNSQGIIIPRDILQEIGYPKTVEITLTKGGIFISPIAGKTISRKPRNKDETDGFYDLMKSKLESNIAIGKTRWIGNREMERRI
;
A
#
# COMPACT_ATOMS: atom_id res chain seq x y z
N MET A 1 9.05 -16.10 -21.17
CA MET A 1 9.91 -14.92 -21.40
C MET A 1 11.05 -14.95 -20.40
N ILE A 2 12.28 -15.25 -20.82
CA ILE A 2 13.44 -15.29 -19.91
C ILE A 2 13.98 -13.87 -19.79
N ARG A 3 14.05 -13.32 -18.57
CA ARG A 3 14.67 -12.01 -18.31
C ARG A 3 16.00 -12.18 -17.63
N ASN A 4 17.02 -11.55 -18.21
CA ASN A 4 18.35 -11.56 -17.64
C ASN A 4 18.41 -10.63 -16.43
N ILE A 5 19.04 -11.11 -15.36
CA ILE A 5 19.41 -10.29 -14.21
C ILE A 5 20.48 -9.30 -14.69
N ARG A 6 20.30 -8.01 -14.38
CA ARG A 6 21.22 -6.93 -14.77
C ARG A 6 21.79 -6.28 -13.52
N LYS A 7 23.01 -5.75 -13.62
CA LYS A 7 23.58 -4.87 -12.61
C LYS A 7 22.94 -3.47 -12.75
N ILE A 8 22.36 -2.95 -11.67
CA ILE A 8 21.79 -1.61 -11.58
C ILE A 8 22.52 -0.91 -10.42
N GLY A 9 23.47 -0.03 -10.75
CA GLY A 9 24.38 0.54 -9.76
C GLY A 9 25.20 -0.53 -9.05
N ASN A 10 25.06 -0.62 -7.72
CA ASN A 10 25.74 -1.62 -6.89
C ASN A 10 24.90 -2.86 -6.59
N SER A 11 23.70 -2.97 -7.18
CA SER A 11 22.76 -4.06 -6.91
C SER A 11 22.43 -4.85 -8.17
N GLN A 12 21.86 -6.05 -7.97
CA GLN A 12 21.23 -6.80 -9.05
C GLN A 12 19.77 -6.37 -9.19
N GLY A 13 19.28 -6.30 -10.41
CA GLY A 13 17.92 -5.91 -10.71
C GLY A 13 17.38 -6.54 -11.99
N ILE A 14 16.06 -6.49 -12.15
CA ILE A 14 15.34 -7.00 -13.30
C ILE A 14 14.42 -5.89 -13.79
N ILE A 15 14.34 -5.70 -15.11
CA ILE A 15 13.41 -4.74 -15.70
C ILE A 15 12.07 -5.44 -15.90
N ILE A 16 11.00 -4.80 -15.42
CA ILE A 16 9.62 -5.24 -15.64
C ILE A 16 9.02 -4.39 -16.78
N PRO A 17 8.66 -4.99 -17.92
CA PRO A 17 7.87 -4.43 -18.99
C PRO A 17 6.58 -3.82 -18.52
N ARG A 18 6.15 -2.83 -19.31
CA ARG A 18 5.06 -1.93 -18.98
C ARG A 18 3.70 -2.62 -18.95
N ASP A 19 3.49 -3.59 -19.83
CA ASP A 19 2.30 -4.44 -19.93
C ASP A 19 2.03 -5.17 -18.61
N ILE A 20 3.03 -5.87 -18.06
CA ILE A 20 2.90 -6.58 -16.77
C ILE A 20 2.63 -5.59 -15.63
N LEU A 21 3.32 -4.45 -15.61
CA LEU A 21 3.08 -3.42 -14.59
C LEU A 21 1.66 -2.84 -14.67
N GLN A 22 1.11 -2.70 -15.88
CA GLN A 22 -0.23 -2.18 -16.10
C GLN A 22 -1.30 -3.17 -15.62
N GLU A 23 -1.12 -4.47 -15.90
CA GLU A 23 -2.02 -5.52 -15.41
C GLU A 23 -2.08 -5.57 -13.87
N ILE A 24 -0.96 -5.28 -13.20
CA ILE A 24 -0.87 -5.26 -11.74
C ILE A 24 -1.26 -3.88 -11.15
N GLY A 25 -1.55 -2.88 -11.98
CA GLY A 25 -2.05 -1.57 -11.55
C GLY A 25 -0.96 -0.60 -11.09
N TYR A 26 0.25 -0.68 -11.63
CA TYR A 26 1.40 0.18 -11.33
C TYR A 26 1.71 0.32 -9.82
N PRO A 27 2.02 -0.79 -9.13
CA PRO A 27 2.37 -0.72 -7.71
C PRO A 27 3.66 0.08 -7.51
N LYS A 28 3.65 1.02 -6.57
CA LYS A 28 4.86 1.75 -6.13
C LYS A 28 5.76 0.91 -5.22
N THR A 29 5.15 -0.01 -4.47
CA THR A 29 5.83 -0.88 -3.52
C THR A 29 5.32 -2.30 -3.71
N VAL A 30 6.25 -3.25 -3.67
CA VAL A 30 5.96 -4.67 -3.83
C VAL A 30 6.58 -5.44 -2.66
N GLU A 31 5.92 -6.52 -2.28
CA GLU A 31 6.48 -7.53 -1.40
C GLU A 31 7.16 -8.59 -2.27
N ILE A 32 8.34 -9.03 -1.82
CA ILE A 32 9.16 -10.01 -2.51
C ILE A 32 9.33 -11.20 -1.58
N THR A 33 8.85 -12.37 -2.01
CA THR A 33 8.95 -13.62 -1.24
C THR A 33 9.72 -14.66 -2.03
N LEU A 34 10.67 -15.32 -1.37
CA LEU A 34 11.41 -16.43 -1.97
C LEU A 34 10.59 -17.72 -1.84
N THR A 35 10.41 -18.43 -2.94
CA THR A 35 9.75 -19.73 -3.00
C THR A 35 10.68 -20.78 -3.60
N LYS A 36 10.40 -22.08 -3.40
CA LYS A 36 11.26 -23.19 -3.87
C LYS A 36 11.56 -23.15 -5.38
N GLY A 37 10.70 -22.51 -6.18
CA GLY A 37 10.84 -22.42 -7.64
C GLY A 37 11.16 -21.02 -8.17
N GLY A 38 11.40 -20.02 -7.31
CA GLY A 38 11.71 -18.67 -7.75
C GLY A 38 11.26 -17.56 -6.80
N ILE A 39 11.18 -16.34 -7.33
CA ILE A 39 10.80 -15.14 -6.59
C ILE A 39 9.34 -14.81 -6.91
N PHE A 40 8.49 -14.76 -5.88
CA PHE A 40 7.13 -14.27 -5.99
C PHE A 40 7.10 -12.78 -5.65
N ILE A 41 6.49 -11.97 -6.51
CA ILE A 41 6.39 -10.53 -6.33
C ILE A 41 4.90 -10.18 -6.32
N SER A 42 4.43 -9.64 -5.21
CA SER A 42 3.04 -9.19 -5.04
C SER A 42 3.01 -7.69 -4.77
N PRO A 43 2.00 -6.96 -5.30
CA PRO A 43 1.77 -5.60 -4.86
C PRO A 43 1.39 -5.63 -3.38
N ILE A 44 1.99 -4.75 -2.57
CA ILE A 44 1.54 -4.59 -1.19
C ILE A 44 0.13 -3.99 -1.26
N ALA A 45 -0.86 -4.74 -0.77
CA ALA A 45 -2.25 -4.31 -0.71
C ALA A 45 -2.40 -3.16 0.30
N GLY A 46 -2.02 -1.99 -0.16
CA GLY A 46 -2.24 -0.70 0.45
C GLY A 46 -2.38 0.25 -0.71
N LYS A 47 -3.60 0.42 -1.22
CA LYS A 47 -3.93 1.57 -2.07
C LYS A 47 -3.82 2.82 -1.21
N THR A 48 -2.60 3.18 -0.82
CA THR A 48 -2.30 4.56 -0.44
C THR A 48 -2.24 5.28 -1.78
N ILE A 49 -3.42 5.64 -2.29
CA ILE A 49 -3.53 6.59 -3.38
C ILE A 49 -3.06 7.92 -2.77
N SER A 50 -1.74 8.11 -2.68
CA SER A 50 -1.14 9.38 -2.29
C SER A 50 -1.18 10.29 -3.52
N ARG A 51 -2.38 10.75 -3.84
CA ARG A 51 -2.63 11.84 -4.77
C ARG A 51 -3.48 12.87 -4.05
N LYS A 52 -3.30 14.14 -4.39
CA LYS A 52 -4.22 15.18 -3.90
C LYS A 52 -5.64 14.85 -4.38
N PRO A 53 -6.67 15.00 -3.52
CA PRO A 53 -8.06 14.94 -3.97
C PRO A 53 -8.27 15.88 -5.16
N ARG A 54 -9.06 15.46 -6.15
CA ARG A 54 -9.35 16.25 -7.36
C ARG A 54 -10.42 17.31 -7.10
N ASN A 55 -11.36 17.04 -6.21
CA ASN A 55 -12.48 17.90 -5.89
C ASN A 55 -12.87 17.77 -4.40
N LYS A 56 -13.86 18.58 -3.99
CA LYS A 56 -14.39 18.61 -2.62
C LYS A 56 -15.08 17.29 -2.27
N ASP A 57 -15.90 16.74 -3.17
CA ASP A 57 -16.60 15.47 -2.96
C ASP A 57 -15.66 14.30 -2.64
N GLU A 58 -14.52 14.24 -3.34
CA GLU A 58 -13.49 13.23 -3.09
C GLU A 58 -12.83 13.46 -1.72
N THR A 59 -12.65 14.72 -1.31
CA THR A 59 -12.10 15.07 0.01
C THR A 59 -13.03 14.65 1.15
N ASP A 60 -14.31 14.96 1.01
CA ASP A 60 -15.34 14.63 1.99
C ASP A 60 -15.52 13.10 2.08
N GLY A 61 -15.56 12.40 0.94
CA GLY A 61 -15.61 10.93 0.91
C GLY A 61 -14.40 10.26 1.57
N PHE A 62 -13.19 10.81 1.41
CA PHE A 62 -12.01 10.32 2.12
C PHE A 62 -12.11 10.55 3.63
N TYR A 63 -12.63 11.70 4.04
CA TYR A 63 -12.84 12.01 5.46
C TYR A 63 -13.83 11.04 6.11
N ASP A 64 -14.95 10.75 5.44
CA ASP A 64 -15.97 9.82 5.93
C ASP A 64 -15.45 8.39 6.05
N LEU A 65 -14.69 7.92 5.06
CA LEU A 65 -14.01 6.63 5.12
C LEU A 65 -13.03 6.53 6.30
N MET A 66 -12.23 7.57 6.49
CA MET A 66 -11.29 7.66 7.62
C MET A 66 -12.02 7.66 8.97
N LYS A 67 -13.10 8.45 9.09
CA LYS A 67 -13.93 8.53 10.29
C LYS A 67 -14.56 7.18 10.61
N SER A 68 -15.20 6.53 9.64
CA SER A 68 -15.81 5.20 9.80
C SER A 68 -14.80 4.14 10.25
N LYS A 69 -13.58 4.18 9.70
CA LYS A 69 -12.51 3.26 10.09
C LYS A 69 -12.01 3.51 11.51
N LEU A 70 -11.92 4.76 11.94
CA LEU A 70 -11.59 5.11 13.32
C LEU A 70 -12.68 4.65 14.30
N GLU A 71 -13.95 4.94 13.98
CA GLU A 71 -15.10 4.54 14.81
C GLU A 71 -15.19 3.03 14.98
N SER A 72 -15.00 2.27 13.89
CA SER A 72 -14.99 0.80 13.96
C SER A 72 -13.82 0.26 14.79
N ASN A 73 -12.62 0.83 14.69
CA ASN A 73 -11.48 0.43 15.52
C ASN A 73 -11.70 0.76 17.00
N ILE A 74 -12.36 1.88 17.31
CA ILE A 74 -12.75 2.24 18.68
C ILE A 74 -13.79 1.24 19.21
N ALA A 75 -14.80 0.89 18.42
CA ALA A 75 -15.82 -0.09 18.79
C ALA A 75 -15.23 -1.48 19.07
N ILE A 76 -14.23 -1.90 18.30
CA ILE A 76 -13.50 -3.17 18.49
C ILE A 76 -12.49 -3.08 19.67
N GLY A 77 -12.24 -1.89 20.21
CA GLY A 77 -11.29 -1.67 21.31
C GLY A 77 -9.82 -1.65 20.90
N LYS A 78 -9.53 -1.62 19.59
CA LYS A 78 -8.16 -1.50 19.04
C LYS A 78 -7.57 -0.11 19.22
N THR A 79 -8.41 0.90 19.43
CA THR A 79 -7.97 2.30 19.55
C THR A 79 -8.82 3.00 20.60
N ARG A 80 -8.21 3.88 21.40
CA ARG A 80 -8.89 4.63 22.45
C ARG A 80 -8.41 6.08 22.48
N TRP A 81 -9.32 7.03 22.72
CA TRP A 81 -8.97 8.41 23.02
C TRP A 81 -8.36 8.54 24.43
N ILE A 82 -7.17 9.14 24.50
CA ILE A 82 -6.50 9.47 25.77
C ILE A 82 -6.66 10.96 26.11
N GLY A 83 -6.78 11.82 25.10
CA GLY A 83 -6.96 13.27 25.29
C GLY A 83 -7.69 13.93 24.12
N ASN A 84 -7.78 15.27 24.15
CA ASN A 84 -8.55 16.05 23.17
C ASN A 84 -8.09 15.86 21.71
N ARG A 85 -6.83 15.46 21.48
CA ARG A 85 -6.24 15.20 20.15
C ARG A 85 -5.32 13.98 20.11
N GLU A 86 -5.39 13.12 21.12
CA GLU A 86 -4.46 12.02 21.31
C GLU A 86 -5.21 10.70 21.39
N MET A 87 -4.75 9.71 20.60
CA MET A 87 -5.29 8.35 20.58
C MET A 87 -4.19 7.32 20.83
N GLU A 88 -4.48 6.34 21.68
CA GLU A 88 -3.68 5.13 21.85
C GLU A 88 -4.16 4.04 20.90
N ARG A 89 -3.21 3.29 20.34
CA ARG A 89 -3.51 2.03 19.65
C ARG A 89 -3.11 0.87 20.57
N ARG A 90 -4.07 0.02 20.91
CA ARG A 90 -3.81 -1.26 21.59
C ARG A 90 -3.53 -2.33 20.53
N ILE A 91 -2.33 -2.90 20.58
CA ILE A 91 -1.86 -3.97 19.68
C ILE A 91 -2.40 -5.31 20.18
#